data_AF-T1BPK0-F1
#
_entry.id   AF-T1BPK0-F1
#
_cell.length_a   1.000
_cell.length_b   1.000
_cell.length_c   1.000
_cell.angle_alpha   90.00
_cell.angle_beta   90.00
_cell.angle_gamma   90.00
#
_symmetry.space_group_name_H-M   'P 1'
#
loop_
_entity.id
_entity.type
_entity.pdbx_description
1 polymer ?
#
loop_
_entity_poly.entity_id
_entity_poly.type
_entity_poly.pdbx_seq_one_letter_code
_entity_poly.pdbx_strand_id
1 'polypeptide(L)'
;MSLDAVLDLIEAAFADHNTHPTSHNFGSGPIAQLRSVVADTDLGFVPPWMPPQLPGEPALNLAIERGRIGGNRASGVRPHIYLDQVRYTNPTISSRWDLIDKVVIKHVNEDNIRSFTAWLETGQCLGSVTAMGKWGLAPHSRAMRKEINAMLASGKLEPQRGESPVTAMLKLLAHKATAQADKGRPKQPR
;
A
#
# COMPACT_ATOMS: atom_id res chain seq x y z
N MET A 1 -2.95 9.88 25.96
CA MET A 1 -2.12 8.79 25.41
C MET A 1 -2.21 8.88 23.89
N SER A 2 -1.11 9.01 23.16
CA SER A 2 -1.12 9.02 21.68
C SER A 2 -1.31 7.60 21.14
N LEU A 3 -1.71 7.45 19.87
CA LEU A 3 -1.81 6.15 19.22
C LEU A 3 -0.45 5.40 19.25
N ASP A 4 0.64 6.12 18.98
CA ASP A 4 1.99 5.56 19.02
C ASP A 4 2.32 5.00 20.42
N ALA A 5 1.99 5.74 21.48
CA ALA A 5 2.21 5.26 22.86
C ALA A 5 1.37 4.02 23.21
N VAL A 6 0.21 3.83 22.57
CA VAL A 6 -0.61 2.62 22.73
C VAL A 6 0.02 1.46 21.96
N LEU A 7 0.50 1.68 20.74
CA LEU A 7 1.20 0.66 19.95
C LEU A 7 2.48 0.20 20.64
N ASP A 8 3.28 1.13 21.18
CA ASP A 8 4.49 0.82 21.95
C ASP A 8 4.17 -0.04 23.18
N LEU A 9 3.09 0.27 23.89
CA LEU A 9 2.66 -0.51 25.05
C LEU A 9 2.20 -1.93 24.65
N ILE A 10 1.47 -2.04 23.54
CA ILE A 10 1.04 -3.33 23.00
C ILE A 10 2.25 -4.17 22.59
N GLU A 11 3.23 -3.57 21.91
CA GLU A 11 4.46 -4.24 21.52
C GLU A 11 5.25 -4.73 22.73
N ALA A 12 5.40 -3.87 23.75
CA ALA A 12 6.04 -4.24 25.01
C ALA A 12 5.30 -5.39 25.72
N ALA A 13 3.96 -5.36 25.76
CA ALA A 13 3.16 -6.42 26.37
C ALA A 13 3.30 -7.75 25.62
N PHE A 14 3.34 -7.74 24.28
CA PHE A 14 3.60 -8.95 23.50
C PHE A 14 5.02 -9.46 23.67
N ALA A 15 6.02 -8.57 23.72
CA ALA A 15 7.40 -8.95 23.96
C ALA A 15 7.56 -9.61 25.34
N ASP A 16 6.98 -9.02 26.37
CA ASP A 16 6.97 -9.58 27.73
C ASP A 16 6.28 -10.94 27.75
N HIS A 17 5.06 -11.05 27.21
CA HIS A 17 4.34 -12.32 27.13
C HIS A 17 5.14 -13.43 26.41
N ASN A 18 5.75 -13.11 25.28
CA ASN A 18 6.48 -14.09 24.46
C ASN A 18 7.80 -14.52 25.10
N THR A 19 8.39 -13.71 25.97
CA THR A 19 9.65 -14.02 26.65
C THR A 19 9.46 -14.56 28.06
N HIS A 20 8.33 -14.29 28.71
CA HIS A 20 8.07 -14.66 30.09
C HIS A 20 7.95 -16.18 30.26
N PRO A 21 8.81 -16.81 31.07
CA PRO A 21 8.70 -18.23 31.39
C PRO A 21 7.43 -18.53 32.20
N THR A 22 6.71 -19.59 31.86
CA THR A 22 5.57 -20.05 32.67
C THR A 22 5.71 -21.53 33.00
N SER A 23 5.10 -21.95 34.12
CA SER A 23 5.05 -23.36 34.51
C SER A 23 4.36 -24.23 33.45
N HIS A 24 3.35 -23.69 32.78
CA HIS A 24 2.62 -24.35 31.68
C HIS A 24 3.49 -24.55 30.44
N ASN A 25 4.52 -23.72 30.25
CA ASN A 25 5.52 -23.84 29.19
C ASN A 25 6.82 -24.48 29.70
N PHE A 26 6.77 -25.32 30.74
CA PHE A 26 7.93 -26.02 31.30
C PHE A 26 9.09 -25.10 31.71
N GLY A 27 8.79 -23.89 32.18
CA GLY A 27 9.82 -22.93 32.59
C GLY A 27 10.53 -22.23 31.42
N SER A 28 9.95 -22.26 30.23
CA SER A 28 10.41 -21.52 29.05
C SER A 28 9.37 -20.51 28.58
N GLY A 29 9.82 -19.45 27.90
CA GLY A 29 8.91 -18.50 27.25
C GLY A 29 8.36 -19.07 25.92
N PRO A 30 7.16 -18.66 25.47
CA PRO A 30 6.58 -19.11 24.20
C PRO A 30 7.56 -19.06 23.01
N ILE A 31 8.32 -17.97 22.89
CA ILE A 31 9.29 -17.81 21.79
C ILE A 31 10.45 -18.81 21.88
N ALA A 32 10.85 -19.20 23.09
CA ALA A 32 11.96 -20.14 23.29
C ALA A 32 11.56 -21.57 22.87
N GLN A 33 10.32 -21.98 23.15
CA GLN A 33 9.79 -23.26 22.65
C GLN A 33 9.67 -23.28 21.13
N LEU A 34 9.13 -22.22 20.53
CA LEU A 34 9.05 -22.15 19.07
C LEU A 34 10.44 -22.21 18.44
N ARG A 35 11.42 -21.51 19.04
CA ARG A 35 12.82 -21.59 18.59
C ARG A 35 13.40 -22.99 18.73
N SER A 36 13.12 -23.73 19.82
CA SER A 36 13.62 -25.10 19.95
C SER A 36 13.05 -26.01 18.88
N VAL A 37 11.75 -25.89 18.55
CA VAL A 37 11.11 -26.70 17.50
C VAL A 37 11.66 -26.36 16.12
N VAL A 38 11.90 -25.08 15.82
CA VAL A 38 12.40 -24.66 14.50
C VAL A 38 13.91 -24.92 14.34
N ALA A 39 14.69 -24.80 15.42
CA ALA A 39 16.14 -24.96 15.38
C ALA A 39 16.59 -26.43 15.49
N ASP A 40 15.75 -27.29 16.07
CA ASP A 40 16.04 -28.71 16.17
C ASP A 40 15.72 -29.42 14.85
N THR A 41 16.78 -29.71 14.09
CA THR A 41 16.70 -30.42 12.82
C THR A 41 16.24 -31.87 12.96
N ASP A 42 16.40 -32.48 14.14
CA ASP A 42 16.02 -33.87 14.39
C ASP A 42 14.50 -34.02 14.60
N LEU A 43 13.83 -32.95 15.00
CA LEU A 43 12.36 -32.89 15.07
C LEU A 43 11.68 -32.85 13.70
N GLY A 44 12.45 -32.64 12.62
CA GLY A 44 11.94 -32.69 11.25
C GLY A 44 10.92 -31.59 10.91
N PHE A 45 10.89 -30.49 11.66
CA PHE A 45 10.01 -29.37 11.38
C PHE A 45 10.45 -28.64 10.10
N VAL A 46 9.66 -28.79 9.03
CA VAL A 46 9.83 -28.04 7.80
C VAL A 46 8.65 -27.07 7.68
N PRO A 47 8.86 -25.75 7.87
CA PRO A 47 7.77 -24.80 7.75
C PRO A 47 7.19 -24.86 6.33
N PRO A 48 5.86 -24.84 6.17
CA PRO A 48 5.26 -24.78 4.84
C PRO A 48 5.65 -23.44 4.20
N TRP A 49 6.38 -23.52 3.08
CA TRP A 49 6.60 -22.35 2.25
C TRP A 49 5.26 -21.97 1.62
N MET A 50 4.89 -20.69 1.70
CA MET A 50 3.72 -20.20 1.00
C MET A 50 3.90 -20.51 -0.48
N PRO A 51 2.97 -21.24 -1.13
CA PRO A 51 3.08 -21.48 -2.55
C PRO A 51 3.13 -20.13 -3.29
N PRO A 52 3.89 -20.04 -4.39
CA PRO A 52 3.89 -18.83 -5.20
C PRO A 52 2.44 -18.55 -5.64
N GLN A 53 2.05 -17.28 -5.63
CA GLN A 53 0.71 -16.87 -6.04
C GLN A 53 0.48 -17.28 -7.50
N LEU A 54 -0.64 -17.95 -7.77
CA LEU A 54 -0.97 -18.34 -9.13
C LEU A 54 -1.43 -17.11 -9.95
N PRO A 55 -1.20 -17.08 -11.27
CA PRO A 55 -1.69 -16.01 -12.12
C PRO A 55 -3.21 -15.86 -12.00
N GLY A 56 -3.68 -14.69 -11.56
CA GLY A 56 -5.11 -14.38 -11.41
C GLY A 56 -5.66 -14.61 -10.00
N GLU A 57 -4.92 -15.23 -9.09
CA GLU A 57 -5.30 -15.30 -7.69
C GLU A 57 -5.05 -13.95 -6.99
N PRO A 58 -6.00 -13.47 -6.18
CA PRO A 58 -5.82 -12.26 -5.41
C PRO A 58 -4.77 -12.50 -4.31
N ALA A 59 -3.78 -11.62 -4.24
CA ALA A 59 -2.85 -11.60 -3.12
C ALA A 59 -3.58 -11.26 -1.81
N LEU A 60 -3.04 -11.67 -0.66
CA LEU A 60 -3.63 -11.35 0.66
C LEU A 60 -3.74 -9.83 0.91
N ASN A 61 -2.87 -9.04 0.31
CA ASN A 61 -2.86 -7.57 0.37
C ASN A 61 -3.71 -6.91 -0.74
N LEU A 62 -4.64 -7.65 -1.35
CA LEU A 62 -5.50 -7.15 -2.42
C LEU A 62 -6.84 -6.63 -1.87
N ALA A 63 -7.10 -5.35 -2.06
CA ALA A 63 -8.42 -4.76 -1.85
C ALA A 63 -9.30 -4.97 -3.09
N ILE A 64 -10.47 -5.59 -2.89
CA ILE A 64 -11.48 -5.77 -3.93
C ILE A 64 -12.51 -4.65 -3.81
N GLU A 65 -12.58 -3.77 -4.82
CA GLU A 65 -13.50 -2.64 -4.82
C GLU A 65 -14.44 -2.66 -6.02
N ARG A 66 -15.71 -2.32 -5.78
CA ARG A 66 -16.68 -2.12 -6.86
C ARG A 66 -16.69 -0.66 -7.28
N GLY A 67 -16.82 -0.41 -8.58
CA GLY A 67 -16.97 0.91 -9.14
C GLY A 67 -17.72 0.88 -10.46
N ARG A 68 -17.69 2.01 -11.16
CA ARG A 68 -18.19 2.11 -12.53
C ARG A 68 -17.13 2.66 -13.45
N ILE A 69 -17.22 2.28 -14.72
CA ILE A 69 -16.40 2.86 -15.78
C ILE A 69 -17.03 4.20 -16.16
N GLY A 70 -16.30 5.28 -15.90
CA GLY A 70 -16.68 6.62 -16.32
C GLY A 70 -16.21 6.88 -17.75
N GLY A 71 -16.76 7.91 -18.38
CA GLY A 71 -16.44 8.30 -19.74
C GLY A 71 -17.60 9.07 -20.34
N ASN A 72 -17.35 9.81 -21.40
CA ASN A 72 -18.40 10.53 -22.10
C ASN A 72 -18.00 10.71 -23.56
N ARG A 73 -18.76 10.06 -24.46
CA ARG A 73 -18.52 10.09 -25.90
C ARG A 73 -18.77 11.48 -26.50
N ALA A 74 -19.79 12.19 -26.02
CA ALA A 74 -20.15 13.51 -26.52
C ALA A 74 -19.09 14.57 -26.19
N SER A 75 -18.49 14.51 -25.00
CA SER A 75 -17.40 15.41 -24.59
C SER A 75 -16.00 14.89 -24.94
N GLY A 76 -15.90 13.74 -25.61
CA GLY A 76 -14.62 13.13 -26.02
C GLY A 76 -13.78 12.55 -24.87
N VAL A 77 -14.33 12.44 -23.66
CA VAL A 77 -13.64 11.85 -22.51
C VAL A 77 -13.66 10.33 -22.64
N ARG A 78 -12.51 9.75 -22.96
CA ARG A 78 -12.35 8.29 -23.11
C ARG A 78 -12.75 7.52 -21.84
N PRO A 79 -13.22 6.27 -21.98
CA PRO A 79 -13.55 5.45 -20.83
C PRO A 79 -12.37 5.26 -19.88
N HIS A 80 -12.64 5.33 -18.58
CA HIS A 80 -11.64 5.21 -17.51
C HIS A 80 -12.28 4.70 -16.22
N ILE A 81 -11.44 4.19 -15.32
CA ILE A 81 -11.84 3.78 -13.97
C ILE A 81 -11.32 4.82 -12.98
N TYR A 82 -12.16 5.26 -12.06
CA TYR A 82 -11.75 6.20 -11.03
C TYR A 82 -11.32 5.47 -9.75
N LEU A 83 -10.17 5.85 -9.19
CA LEU A 83 -9.70 5.38 -7.88
C LEU A 83 -8.92 6.53 -7.23
N ASP A 84 -9.28 6.87 -5.99
CA ASP A 84 -8.57 7.83 -5.13
C ASP A 84 -8.15 9.14 -5.83
N GLN A 85 -9.10 9.79 -6.51
CA GLN A 85 -8.91 11.06 -7.24
C GLN A 85 -8.10 10.97 -8.54
N VAL A 86 -7.83 9.76 -9.02
CA VAL A 86 -7.10 9.53 -10.26
C VAL A 86 -7.89 8.65 -11.21
N ARG A 87 -7.74 8.94 -12.50
CA ARG A 87 -8.26 8.13 -13.59
C ARG A 87 -7.25 7.06 -13.96
N TYR A 88 -7.73 5.84 -14.15
CA TYR A 88 -6.96 4.68 -14.56
C TYR A 88 -7.52 4.18 -15.89
N THR A 89 -6.63 3.79 -16.79
CA THR A 89 -7.04 3.27 -18.08
C THR A 89 -5.99 2.35 -18.68
N ASN A 90 -6.38 1.61 -19.71
CA ASN A 90 -5.49 0.89 -20.61
C ASN A 90 -6.03 1.00 -22.06
N PRO A 91 -5.30 0.50 -23.07
CA PRO A 91 -5.76 0.54 -24.47
C PRO A 91 -7.13 -0.13 -24.68
N THR A 92 -7.39 -1.24 -23.99
CA THR A 92 -8.65 -2.00 -24.08
C THR A 92 -9.86 -1.20 -23.61
N ILE A 93 -9.77 -0.57 -22.44
CA ILE A 93 -10.87 0.23 -21.87
C ILE A 93 -11.02 1.54 -22.65
N SER A 94 -9.92 2.23 -22.95
CA SER A 94 -9.97 3.55 -23.58
C SER A 94 -10.56 3.55 -25.00
N SER A 95 -10.58 2.39 -25.68
CA SER A 95 -11.16 2.21 -27.01
C SER A 95 -12.63 1.75 -26.99
N ARG A 96 -13.12 1.27 -25.85
CA ARG A 96 -14.42 0.61 -25.73
C ARG A 96 -15.46 1.50 -25.06
N TRP A 97 -16.15 2.31 -25.87
CA TRP A 97 -17.25 3.18 -25.42
C TRP A 97 -18.44 2.40 -24.86
N ASP A 98 -18.62 1.14 -25.25
CA ASP A 98 -19.67 0.24 -24.75
C ASP A 98 -19.49 -0.13 -23.28
N LEU A 99 -18.35 0.19 -22.67
CA LEU A 99 -18.07 -0.09 -21.27
C LEU A 99 -18.52 1.01 -20.32
N ILE A 100 -18.90 2.19 -20.81
CA ILE A 100 -19.35 3.31 -19.96
C ILE A 100 -20.57 2.88 -19.13
N ASP A 101 -20.59 3.30 -17.86
CA ASP A 101 -21.59 2.97 -16.84
C ASP A 101 -21.66 1.50 -16.41
N LYS A 102 -20.88 0.60 -17.03
CA LYS A 102 -20.76 -0.78 -16.57
C LYS A 102 -20.04 -0.86 -15.22
N VAL A 103 -20.47 -1.83 -14.42
CA VAL A 103 -19.83 -2.16 -13.14
C VAL A 103 -18.46 -2.77 -13.40
N VAL A 104 -17.47 -2.31 -12.64
CA VAL A 104 -16.11 -2.82 -12.66
C VAL A 104 -15.68 -3.24 -11.25
N ILE A 105 -15.04 -4.39 -11.18
CA ILE A 105 -14.38 -4.92 -9.99
C ILE A 105 -12.89 -4.61 -10.11
N LYS A 106 -12.34 -3.91 -9.11
CA LYS A 106 -10.95 -3.46 -9.08
C LYS A 106 -10.18 -4.35 -8.11
N HIS A 107 -9.10 -4.93 -8.58
CA HIS A 107 -8.19 -5.75 -7.78
C HIS A 107 -6.97 -4.90 -7.44
N VAL A 108 -7.06 -4.13 -6.35
CA VAL A 108 -6.09 -3.08 -5.99
C VAL A 108 -5.09 -3.63 -4.98
N ASN A 109 -3.80 -3.60 -5.33
CA ASN A 109 -2.73 -3.81 -4.36
C ASN A 109 -2.51 -2.50 -3.58
N GLU A 110 -2.79 -2.50 -2.28
CA GLU A 110 -2.70 -1.28 -1.47
C GLU A 110 -1.27 -0.77 -1.26
N ASP A 111 -0.25 -1.62 -1.40
CA ASP A 111 1.15 -1.24 -1.29
C ASP A 111 1.65 -0.52 -2.55
N ASN A 112 1.02 -0.80 -3.70
CA ASN A 112 1.35 -0.17 -4.97
C ASN A 112 0.13 0.03 -5.86
N ILE A 113 -0.47 1.22 -5.75
CA ILE A 113 -1.68 1.54 -6.49
C ILE A 113 -1.40 2.15 -7.88
N ARG A 114 -0.15 2.15 -8.38
CA ARG A 114 0.16 2.67 -9.74
C ARG A 114 -0.66 1.98 -10.83
N SER A 115 -0.94 0.70 -10.63
CA SER A 115 -1.70 -0.13 -11.54
C SER A 115 -2.49 -1.17 -10.76
N PHE A 116 -3.61 -1.59 -11.32
CA PHE A 116 -4.43 -2.66 -10.76
C PHE A 116 -5.14 -3.42 -11.87
N THR A 117 -5.60 -4.64 -11.59
CA THR A 117 -6.36 -5.42 -12.57
C THR A 117 -7.83 -5.08 -12.47
N ALA A 118 -8.48 -4.85 -13.61
CA ALA A 118 -9.91 -4.56 -13.69
C ALA A 118 -10.67 -5.75 -14.27
N TRP A 119 -11.86 -6.01 -13.74
CA TRP A 119 -12.75 -7.08 -14.17
C TRP A 119 -14.17 -6.56 -14.34
N LEU A 120 -14.91 -7.11 -15.30
CA LEU A 120 -16.36 -6.92 -15.35
C LEU A 120 -17.04 -7.79 -14.29
N GLU A 121 -18.26 -7.42 -13.91
CA GLU A 121 -19.10 -8.21 -13.00
C GLU A 121 -19.38 -9.63 -13.54
N THR A 122 -19.30 -9.82 -14.85
CA THR A 122 -19.40 -11.14 -15.51
C THR A 122 -18.18 -12.04 -15.31
N GLY A 123 -17.12 -11.54 -14.67
CA GLY A 123 -15.83 -12.24 -14.51
C GLY A 123 -14.87 -12.07 -15.69
N GLN A 124 -15.22 -11.28 -16.71
CA GLN A 124 -14.30 -10.98 -17.81
C GLN A 124 -13.17 -10.06 -17.36
N CYS A 125 -11.92 -10.48 -17.54
CA CYS A 125 -10.74 -9.64 -17.29
C CYS A 125 -10.63 -8.52 -18.34
N LEU A 126 -10.51 -7.28 -17.88
CA LEU A 126 -10.23 -6.10 -18.72
C LEU A 126 -8.72 -5.79 -18.79
N GLY A 127 -7.90 -6.56 -18.07
CA GLY A 127 -6.45 -6.41 -17.99
C GLY A 127 -6.01 -5.44 -16.90
N SER A 128 -4.69 -5.20 -16.85
CA SER A 128 -4.08 -4.22 -15.95
C SER A 128 -4.34 -2.80 -16.47
N VAL A 129 -4.77 -1.91 -15.57
CA VAL A 129 -4.97 -0.48 -15.82
C VAL A 129 -3.95 0.32 -15.04
N THR A 130 -3.47 1.42 -15.63
CA THR A 130 -2.43 2.26 -15.04
C THR A 130 -2.97 3.65 -14.73
N ALA A 131 -2.52 4.23 -13.62
CA ALA A 131 -2.82 5.60 -13.23
C ALA A 131 -2.39 6.57 -14.32
N MET A 132 -3.29 7.47 -14.71
CA MET A 132 -2.99 8.49 -15.70
C MET A 132 -2.05 9.57 -15.15
N GLY A 133 -1.29 10.18 -16.06
CA GLY A 133 -0.38 11.28 -15.73
C GLY A 133 0.80 10.85 -14.87
N LYS A 134 1.24 11.73 -13.98
CA LYS A 134 2.47 11.52 -13.19
C LYS A 134 2.32 10.49 -12.08
N TRP A 135 1.09 10.16 -11.73
CA TRP A 135 0.75 9.15 -10.74
C TRP A 135 1.13 7.73 -11.16
N GLY A 136 1.24 7.46 -12.46
CA GLY A 136 1.70 6.17 -13.00
C GLY A 136 3.21 5.97 -12.94
N LEU A 137 4.00 6.97 -12.54
CA LEU A 137 5.46 6.94 -12.64
C LEU A 137 6.14 6.35 -11.40
N ALA A 138 5.83 6.87 -10.21
CA ALA A 138 6.48 6.46 -8.96
C ALA A 138 5.60 5.44 -8.20
N PRO A 139 6.14 4.30 -7.74
CA PRO A 139 5.41 3.38 -6.88
C PRO A 139 5.09 4.05 -5.55
N HIS A 140 3.88 3.82 -5.04
CA HIS A 140 3.40 4.38 -3.78
C HIS A 140 2.19 3.60 -3.29
N SER A 141 2.03 3.58 -1.97
CA SER A 141 0.88 2.94 -1.32
C SER A 141 -0.36 3.81 -1.39
N ARG A 142 -1.51 3.18 -1.12
CA ARG A 142 -2.80 3.85 -0.99
C ARG A 142 -2.87 4.79 0.21
N ALA A 143 -2.17 4.46 1.29
CA ALA A 143 -2.06 5.36 2.44
C ALA A 143 -1.33 6.65 2.03
N MET A 144 -0.16 6.52 1.40
CA MET A 144 0.61 7.65 0.87
C MET A 144 -0.21 8.47 -0.13
N ARG A 145 -0.99 7.82 -1.00
CA ARG A 145 -1.93 8.50 -1.91
C ARG A 145 -2.89 9.44 -1.18
N LYS A 146 -3.58 8.94 -0.16
CA LYS A 146 -4.58 9.71 0.59
C LYS A 146 -3.94 10.90 1.30
N GLU A 147 -2.76 10.69 1.87
CA GLU A 147 -1.98 11.74 2.51
C GLU A 147 -1.56 12.82 1.50
N ILE A 148 -1.00 12.44 0.35
CA ILE A 148 -0.63 13.38 -0.69
C ILE A 148 -1.86 14.16 -1.17
N ASN A 149 -2.98 13.50 -1.44
CA ASN A 149 -4.21 14.17 -1.86
C ASN A 149 -4.70 15.18 -0.80
N ALA A 150 -4.60 14.85 0.49
CA ALA A 150 -4.93 15.77 1.57
C ALA A 150 -3.97 16.97 1.67
N MET A 151 -2.67 16.74 1.45
CA MET A 151 -1.68 17.83 1.39
C MET A 151 -1.87 18.75 0.19
N LEU A 152 -2.22 18.19 -0.98
CA LEU A 152 -2.57 18.96 -2.18
C LEU A 152 -3.82 19.81 -1.93
N ALA A 153 -4.89 19.22 -1.37
CA ALA A 153 -6.12 19.93 -1.05
C ALA A 153 -5.94 21.05 -0.01
N SER A 154 -4.99 20.90 0.91
CA SER A 154 -4.68 21.91 1.94
C SER A 154 -3.61 22.91 1.51
N GLY A 155 -3.04 22.81 0.30
CA GLY A 155 -1.96 23.68 -0.18
C GLY A 155 -0.61 23.46 0.52
N LYS A 156 -0.47 22.40 1.33
CA LYS A 156 0.77 22.07 2.04
C LYS A 156 1.82 21.42 1.14
N LEU A 157 1.37 20.90 -0.01
CA LEU A 157 2.23 20.33 -1.03
C LEU A 157 1.91 20.98 -2.37
N GLU A 158 2.94 21.53 -3.01
CA GLU A 158 2.83 22.13 -4.33
C GLU A 158 3.89 21.51 -5.25
N PRO A 159 3.52 20.46 -6.02
CA PRO A 159 4.44 19.83 -6.95
C PRO A 159 4.86 20.81 -8.04
N GLN A 160 6.14 20.78 -8.42
CA GLN A 160 6.62 21.60 -9.54
C GLN A 160 5.97 21.13 -10.86
N ARG A 161 5.98 22.01 -11.87
CA ARG A 161 5.41 21.68 -13.18
C ARG A 161 6.07 20.43 -13.76
N GLY A 162 5.26 19.39 -13.97
CA GLY A 162 5.71 18.12 -14.54
C GLY A 162 6.30 17.12 -13.53
N GLU A 163 6.38 17.49 -12.26
CA GLU A 163 6.80 16.62 -11.17
C GLU A 163 5.67 15.68 -10.73
N SER A 164 6.03 14.49 -10.25
CA SER A 164 5.09 13.58 -9.59
C SER A 164 4.76 14.08 -8.19
N PRO A 165 3.49 14.11 -7.76
CA PRO A 165 3.13 14.45 -6.39
C PRO A 165 3.81 13.55 -5.34
N VAL A 166 4.11 12.30 -5.71
CA VAL A 166 4.89 11.38 -4.87
C VAL A 166 6.32 11.90 -4.67
N THR A 167 6.99 12.31 -5.75
CA THR A 167 8.35 12.86 -5.68
C THR A 167 8.37 14.16 -4.89
N ALA A 168 7.38 15.03 -5.09
CA ALA A 168 7.25 16.28 -4.33
C ALA A 168 7.11 16.00 -2.82
N MET A 169 6.28 15.03 -2.44
CA MET A 169 6.11 14.63 -1.04
C MET A 169 7.41 14.06 -0.45
N LEU A 170 8.10 13.18 -1.17
CA LEU A 170 9.37 12.62 -0.73
C LEU A 170 10.44 13.69 -0.51
N LYS A 171 10.53 14.69 -1.40
CA LYS A 171 11.43 15.84 -1.21
C LYS A 171 11.09 16.65 0.04
N LEU A 172 9.81 16.89 0.28
CA LEU A 172 9.34 17.61 1.48
C LEU A 172 9.70 16.85 2.76
N LEU A 173 9.48 15.54 2.80
CA LEU A 173 9.86 14.70 3.93
C LEU A 173 11.38 14.72 4.16
N ALA A 174 12.17 14.59 3.09
CA ALA A 174 13.63 14.65 3.18
C ALA A 174 14.10 15.99 3.78
N HIS A 175 13.54 17.11 3.32
CA HIS A 175 13.87 18.44 3.87
C HIS A 175 13.47 18.59 5.34
N LYS A 176 12.34 18.01 5.76
CA LYS A 176 11.93 18.02 7.18
C LYS A 176 12.90 17.20 8.05
N ALA A 177 13.33 16.04 7.56
CA ALA A 177 14.27 15.18 8.27
C ALA A 177 15.64 15.86 8.46
N THR A 178 16.18 16.51 7.42
CA THR A 178 17.44 17.26 7.53
C THR A 178 17.32 18.43 8.51
N ALA A 179 16.24 19.20 8.44
CA ALA A 179 16.00 20.31 9.36
C ALA A 179 15.82 19.87 10.82
N GLN A 180 15.28 18.67 11.07
CA GLN A 180 15.22 18.08 12.41
C GLN A 180 16.60 17.63 12.90
N ALA A 181 17.39 16.98 12.03
CA ALA A 181 18.75 16.56 12.35
C ALA A 181 19.65 17.75 12.72
N ASP A 182 19.54 18.87 12.00
CA ASP A 182 20.31 20.09 12.29
C ASP A 182 19.92 20.72 13.63
N LYS A 183 18.65 20.64 14.03
CA LYS A 183 18.20 21.11 15.36
C LYS A 183 18.71 20.25 16.52
N GLY A 184 18.95 18.97 16.27
CA GLY A 184 19.49 18.03 17.26
C GLY A 184 21.02 18.07 17.41
N ARG A 185 21.73 18.80 16.52
CA ARG A 185 23.20 18.83 16.53
C ARG A 185 23.70 19.69 17.71
N PRO A 186 24.53 19.15 18.62
CA PRO A 186 25.09 19.94 19.70
C PRO A 186 25.98 21.06 19.13
N LYS A 187 25.80 22.28 19.62
CA LYS A 187 26.65 23.42 19.23
C LYS A 187 28.09 23.13 19.64
N GLN A 188 29.02 23.17 18.68
CA GLN A 188 30.45 23.02 18.98
C GLN A 188 30.90 24.16 19.89
N PRO A 189 31.57 23.88 21.02
CA PRO A 189 32.16 24.91 21.85
C PRO A 189 33.29 25.60 21.07
N ARG A 190 33.35 26.94 21.20
CA ARG A 190 34.44 27.77 20.67
C ARG A 190 35.68 27.66 21.56
#